data_AF-A0A940JPZ7-F1
#
_entry.id   AF-A0A940JPZ7-F1
#
_cell.length_a   1.000
_cell.length_b   1.000
_cell.length_c   1.000
_cell.angle_alpha   90.00
_cell.angle_beta   90.00
_cell.angle_gamma   90.00
#
_symmetry.space_group_name_H-M   'P 1'
#
loop_
_entity.id
_entity.type
_entity.pdbx_description
1 polymer ?
#
loop_
_entity_poly.entity_id
_entity_poly.type
_entity_poly.pdbx_seq_one_letter_code
_entity_poly.pdbx_strand_id
1 'polypeptide(L)'
;MPIGRAVAQGRPASALAHESIVAAALDLLDEQGLTELTMSALAGRMGRSAPEIEACFPSRNALLAAMAGMIAAGGSVTGEPGEGWRGTLHARAVASRRAMLSRRDGGLLFSLLAALPDMGGADPAAQLCEAGFSFFDARAAIQLIDRFVCAWAIAEQAHPDLADDESAPDFDGQIETLLAGIAATRASGAPAAEHRLFQGRLWVFLRNARDSANIAFARADHINELDRRILLLLQSQGGMTLAAVSMANGVDKAQVSRAIKRLGEVGLVQRSGIRSPLRLSTLGRHLADRLVRLAELRNRELTFGIADDQLVDLFAVLDILLARAMALYEQERKLAAAAQDRDAEIDFPERAEAGMDPDARAAPDRSRILPPFIALCSYMMRGGSLGYKRKTGLSNFDTWVLVEVCRDPPISWPQLVLALYRDQSQAGRTINRLIEIGLVERSGKPGRRHGFFGPTPEGARIAAIINGMAARRSEFLFQGIPSPQLNNFMAAFDSLSRNAEVQLAREKAVQEMDRA
;
A
#
# COMPACT_ATOMS: atom_id res chain seq x y z
N MET A 1 19.64 39.02 -46.58
CA MET A 1 19.34 37.82 -45.76
C MET A 1 18.45 38.25 -44.61
N PRO A 2 17.14 37.94 -44.62
CA PRO A 2 16.20 38.46 -43.65
C PRO A 2 16.17 37.59 -42.37
N ILE A 3 15.95 38.28 -41.25
CA ILE A 3 15.71 37.75 -39.91
C ILE A 3 14.31 37.14 -39.90
N GLY A 4 14.22 35.85 -39.54
CA GLY A 4 12.97 35.10 -39.47
C GLY A 4 12.00 35.71 -38.46
N ARG A 5 10.84 36.14 -38.95
CA ARG A 5 9.70 36.60 -38.17
C ARG A 5 9.09 35.39 -37.44
N ALA A 6 9.15 35.37 -36.11
CA ALA A 6 8.48 34.36 -35.30
C ALA A 6 6.95 34.46 -35.54
N VAL A 7 6.38 33.39 -36.08
CA VAL A 7 4.93 33.24 -36.25
C VAL A 7 4.34 32.98 -34.86
N ALA A 8 3.59 33.95 -34.33
CA ALA A 8 2.75 33.74 -33.17
C ALA A 8 1.69 32.68 -33.52
N GLN A 9 1.87 31.45 -33.04
CA GLN A 9 0.85 30.41 -33.15
C GLN A 9 -0.34 30.81 -32.26
N GLY A 10 -1.46 31.15 -32.89
CA GLY A 10 -2.73 31.39 -32.18
C GLY A 10 -3.19 30.10 -31.48
N ARG A 11 -3.60 30.22 -30.21
CA ARG A 11 -4.16 29.10 -29.42
C ARG A 11 -5.42 28.55 -30.10
N PRO A 12 -5.67 27.23 -30.09
CA PRO A 12 -6.82 26.61 -30.74
C PRO A 12 -8.15 27.02 -30.10
N ALA A 13 -9.21 27.17 -30.90
CA ALA A 13 -10.54 27.62 -30.47
C ALA A 13 -11.19 26.76 -29.36
N SER A 14 -10.87 25.46 -29.31
CA SER A 14 -11.33 24.54 -28.26
C SER A 14 -10.71 24.83 -26.88
N ALA A 15 -9.46 25.33 -26.85
CA ALA A 15 -8.81 25.72 -25.59
C ALA A 15 -9.39 27.02 -25.02
N LEU A 16 -9.75 27.97 -25.90
CA LEU A 16 -10.43 29.21 -25.50
C LEU A 16 -11.84 28.95 -24.94
N ALA A 17 -12.57 27.99 -25.52
CA ALA A 17 -13.86 27.55 -25.00
C ALA A 17 -13.72 26.89 -23.61
N HIS A 18 -12.67 26.07 -23.41
CA HIS A 18 -12.38 25.43 -22.14
C HIS A 18 -12.05 26.46 -21.04
N GLU A 19 -11.13 27.39 -21.30
CA GLU A 19 -10.77 28.46 -20.35
C GLU A 19 -11.97 29.34 -19.97
N SER A 20 -12.83 29.68 -20.93
CA SER A 20 -14.04 30.46 -20.68
C SER A 20 -15.07 29.74 -19.80
N ILE A 21 -15.22 28.42 -19.93
CA ILE A 21 -16.13 27.64 -19.08
C ILE A 21 -15.60 27.58 -17.65
N VAL A 22 -14.30 27.37 -17.46
CA VAL A 22 -13.67 27.35 -16.13
C VAL A 22 -13.79 28.71 -15.45
N ALA A 23 -13.56 29.80 -16.18
CA ALA A 23 -13.73 31.16 -15.65
C ALA A 23 -15.17 31.41 -15.16
N ALA A 24 -16.17 31.04 -15.96
CA ALA A 24 -17.58 31.16 -15.57
C ALA A 24 -17.94 30.28 -14.35
N ALA A 25 -17.33 29.11 -14.22
CA ALA A 25 -17.51 28.24 -13.05
C ALA A 25 -16.87 28.83 -11.77
N LEU A 26 -15.73 29.52 -11.90
CA LEU A 26 -15.09 30.23 -10.79
C LEU A 26 -15.91 31.45 -10.35
N ASP A 27 -16.47 32.22 -11.30
CA ASP A 27 -17.39 33.32 -10.95
C ASP A 27 -18.61 32.79 -10.19
N LEU A 28 -19.17 31.67 -10.65
CA LEU A 28 -20.32 31.03 -10.00
C LEU A 28 -19.98 30.50 -8.60
N LEU A 29 -18.75 29.99 -8.41
CA LEU A 29 -18.23 29.58 -7.10
C LEU A 29 -18.18 30.77 -6.13
N ASP A 30 -17.68 31.93 -6.57
CA ASP A 30 -17.61 33.13 -5.72
C ASP A 30 -18.99 33.66 -5.35
N GLU A 31 -19.93 33.68 -6.31
CA GLU A 31 -21.30 34.17 -6.11
C GLU A 31 -22.13 33.26 -5.19
N GLN A 32 -22.09 31.94 -5.41
CA GLN A 32 -23.09 31.01 -4.85
C GLN A 32 -22.49 29.93 -3.93
N GLY A 33 -21.18 29.74 -3.97
CA GLY A 33 -20.49 28.69 -3.22
C GLY A 33 -20.52 27.32 -3.91
N LEU A 34 -19.72 26.40 -3.40
CA LEU A 34 -19.41 25.12 -4.03
C LEU A 34 -20.61 24.16 -4.08
N THR A 35 -21.53 24.27 -3.12
CA THR A 35 -22.74 23.44 -3.04
C THR A 35 -23.69 23.70 -4.21
N GLU A 36 -23.86 24.97 -4.58
CA GLU A 36 -24.76 25.40 -5.67
C GLU A 36 -24.10 25.27 -7.06
N LEU A 37 -22.79 25.02 -7.10
CA LEU A 37 -22.04 24.78 -8.34
C LEU A 37 -22.40 23.41 -8.96
N THR A 38 -23.39 23.43 -9.87
CA THR A 38 -23.83 22.29 -10.67
C THR A 38 -23.61 22.53 -12.17
N MET A 39 -23.53 21.45 -12.95
CA MET A 39 -23.40 21.53 -14.42
C MET A 39 -24.57 22.29 -15.06
N SER A 40 -25.78 22.16 -14.49
CA SER A 40 -26.99 22.87 -14.93
C SER A 40 -26.92 24.37 -14.64
N ALA A 41 -26.50 24.76 -13.44
CA ALA A 41 -26.33 26.17 -13.08
C ALA A 41 -25.27 26.85 -13.96
N LEU A 42 -24.15 26.16 -14.24
CA LEU A 42 -23.12 26.64 -15.15
C LEU A 42 -23.62 26.78 -16.59
N ALA A 43 -24.37 25.79 -17.10
CA ALA A 43 -24.97 25.85 -18.43
C ALA A 43 -25.91 27.06 -18.57
N GLY A 44 -26.77 27.27 -17.58
CA GLY A 44 -27.66 28.43 -17.50
C GLY A 44 -26.90 29.77 -17.52
N ARG A 45 -25.84 29.90 -16.73
CA ARG A 45 -24.98 31.11 -16.68
C ARG A 45 -24.30 31.40 -18.02
N MET A 46 -23.94 30.37 -18.78
CA MET A 46 -23.30 30.51 -20.08
C MET A 46 -24.30 30.64 -21.25
N GLY A 47 -25.60 30.53 -21.01
CA GLY A 47 -26.61 30.48 -22.06
C GLY A 47 -26.46 29.26 -22.98
N ARG A 48 -25.89 28.16 -22.46
CA ARG A 48 -25.68 26.88 -23.18
C ARG A 48 -26.53 25.78 -22.58
N SER A 49 -26.68 24.68 -23.30
CA SER A 49 -27.33 23.48 -22.76
C SER A 49 -26.37 22.66 -21.88
N ALA A 50 -26.90 21.92 -20.90
CA ALA A 50 -26.07 21.04 -20.04
C ALA A 50 -25.25 20.00 -20.85
N PRO A 51 -25.78 19.35 -21.90
CA PRO A 51 -25.00 18.44 -22.74
C PRO A 51 -23.80 19.10 -23.44
N GLU A 52 -23.90 20.38 -23.79
CA GLU A 52 -22.78 21.12 -24.40
C GLU A 52 -21.64 21.40 -23.41
N ILE A 53 -21.94 21.56 -22.13
CA ILE A 53 -20.94 21.69 -21.07
C ILE A 53 -20.33 20.32 -20.74
N GLU A 54 -21.17 19.27 -20.67
CA GLU A 54 -20.72 17.88 -20.47
C GLU A 54 -19.83 17.36 -21.61
N ALA A 55 -20.05 17.82 -22.84
CA ALA A 55 -19.18 17.51 -23.97
C ALA A 55 -17.76 18.08 -23.81
N CYS A 56 -17.61 19.19 -23.07
CA CYS A 56 -16.31 19.79 -22.74
C CYS A 56 -15.71 19.17 -21.47
N PHE A 57 -16.55 18.80 -20.50
CA PHE A 57 -16.13 18.21 -19.23
C PHE A 57 -16.89 16.91 -18.97
N PRO A 58 -16.25 15.74 -19.07
CA PRO A 58 -16.92 14.44 -18.97
C PRO A 58 -17.50 14.15 -17.58
N SER A 59 -17.16 14.95 -16.56
CA SER A 59 -17.74 14.85 -15.22
C SER A 59 -17.58 16.15 -14.44
N ARG A 60 -18.38 16.33 -13.39
CA ARG A 60 -18.21 17.41 -12.40
C ARG A 60 -16.81 17.41 -11.79
N ASN A 61 -16.24 16.24 -11.53
CA ASN A 61 -14.88 16.14 -10.98
C ASN A 61 -13.81 16.66 -11.96
N ALA A 62 -14.00 16.46 -13.27
CA ALA A 62 -13.11 17.01 -14.29
C ALA A 62 -13.17 18.54 -14.33
N LEU A 63 -14.37 19.12 -14.15
CA LEU A 63 -14.55 20.57 -14.02
C LEU A 63 -13.87 21.11 -12.75
N LEU A 64 -14.09 20.48 -11.59
CA LEU A 64 -13.46 20.89 -10.32
C LEU A 64 -11.93 20.83 -10.39
N ALA A 65 -11.37 19.80 -11.03
CA ALA A 65 -9.93 19.69 -11.23
C ALA A 65 -9.39 20.82 -12.13
N ALA A 66 -10.11 21.20 -13.18
CA ALA A 66 -9.72 22.30 -14.06
C ALA A 66 -9.82 23.66 -13.36
N MET A 67 -10.86 23.88 -12.54
CA MET A 67 -10.98 25.07 -11.69
C MET A 67 -9.82 25.18 -10.70
N ALA A 68 -9.48 24.08 -10.01
CA ALA A 68 -8.33 24.05 -9.10
C ALA A 68 -7.01 24.32 -9.84
N GLY A 69 -6.83 23.76 -11.03
CA GLY A 69 -5.65 24.03 -11.86
C GLY A 69 -5.53 25.50 -12.26
N MET A 70 -6.65 26.17 -12.57
CA MET A 70 -6.65 27.60 -12.87
C MET A 70 -6.35 28.46 -11.63
N ILE A 71 -6.90 28.10 -10.46
CA ILE A 71 -6.59 28.74 -9.19
C ILE A 71 -5.10 28.58 -8.84
N ALA A 72 -4.57 27.36 -8.98
CA ALA A 72 -3.17 27.04 -8.72
C ALA A 72 -2.21 27.84 -9.63
N ALA A 73 -2.51 27.91 -10.93
CA ALA A 73 -1.73 28.70 -11.89
C ALA A 73 -1.75 30.20 -11.56
N GLY A 74 -2.87 30.73 -11.06
CA GLY A 74 -2.98 32.13 -10.63
C GLY A 74 -2.23 32.45 -9.33
N GLY A 75 -2.03 31.45 -8.46
CA GLY A 75 -1.29 31.59 -7.20
C GLY A 75 0.23 31.45 -7.30
N SER A 76 0.74 30.97 -8.45
CA SER A 76 2.16 30.64 -8.69
C SER A 76 3.09 31.85 -8.84
N VAL A 77 2.54 33.07 -8.86
CA VAL A 77 3.33 34.28 -9.06
C VAL A 77 4.04 34.65 -7.74
N THR A 78 5.37 34.47 -7.73
CA THR A 78 6.38 34.99 -6.78
C THR A 78 6.51 34.33 -5.40
N GLY A 79 6.99 33.09 -5.34
CA GLY A 79 7.70 32.58 -4.16
C GLY A 79 9.12 32.19 -4.57
N GLU A 80 10.15 32.81 -3.98
CA GLU A 80 11.51 32.28 -4.12
C GLU A 80 11.54 30.86 -3.51
N PRO A 81 12.25 29.89 -4.11
CA PRO A 81 12.45 28.59 -3.48
C PRO A 81 13.06 28.81 -2.10
N GLY A 82 12.35 28.40 -1.04
CA GLY A 82 12.88 28.52 0.31
C GLY A 82 14.19 27.74 0.44
N GLU A 83 15.07 28.19 1.33
CA GLU A 83 16.39 27.56 1.49
C GLU A 83 16.24 26.15 2.08
N GLY A 84 16.69 25.14 1.34
CA GLY A 84 16.61 23.73 1.71
C GLY A 84 15.18 23.17 1.77
N TRP A 85 15.07 21.88 2.10
CA TRP A 85 13.80 21.16 2.06
C TRP A 85 12.72 21.74 2.99
N ARG A 86 13.10 22.36 4.12
CA ARG A 86 12.17 23.01 5.06
C ARG A 86 11.54 24.25 4.42
N GLY A 87 12.38 25.12 3.88
CA GLY A 87 11.94 26.34 3.20
C GLY A 87 11.05 26.01 2.00
N THR A 88 11.37 24.98 1.23
CA THR A 88 10.55 24.57 0.09
C THR A 88 9.16 24.08 0.50
N LEU A 89 9.05 23.26 1.57
CA LEU A 89 7.74 22.81 2.07
C LEU A 89 6.94 23.96 2.70
N HIS A 90 7.59 24.89 3.40
CA HIS A 90 6.95 26.09 3.93
C HIS A 90 6.41 26.99 2.81
N ALA A 91 7.24 27.30 1.82
CA ALA A 91 6.85 28.11 0.66
C ALA A 91 5.69 27.47 -0.12
N ARG A 92 5.72 26.14 -0.30
CA ARG A 92 4.61 25.38 -0.86
C ARG A 92 3.33 25.53 -0.03
N ALA A 93 3.41 25.41 1.29
CA ALA A 93 2.26 25.53 2.16
C ALA A 93 1.60 26.92 2.07
N VAL A 94 2.41 27.97 2.06
CA VAL A 94 1.96 29.36 1.91
C VAL A 94 1.32 29.59 0.54
N ALA A 95 1.93 29.10 -0.55
CA ALA A 95 1.39 29.23 -1.90
C ALA A 95 0.04 28.49 -2.04
N SER A 96 -0.04 27.27 -1.52
CA SER A 96 -1.28 26.48 -1.47
C SER A 96 -2.38 27.17 -0.67
N ARG A 97 -2.07 27.70 0.51
CA ARG A 97 -3.04 28.45 1.33
C ARG A 97 -3.54 29.68 0.59
N ARG A 98 -2.63 30.50 0.03
CA ARG A 98 -2.99 31.70 -0.74
C ARG A 98 -3.90 31.38 -1.91
N ALA A 99 -3.61 30.32 -2.65
CA ALA A 99 -4.41 29.89 -3.78
C ALA A 99 -5.82 29.46 -3.33
N MET A 100 -5.94 28.64 -2.27
CA MET A 100 -7.23 28.20 -1.75
C MET A 100 -8.07 29.35 -1.18
N LEU A 101 -7.44 30.35 -0.57
CA LEU A 101 -8.13 31.53 -0.03
C LEU A 101 -8.48 32.57 -1.10
N SER A 102 -7.96 32.45 -2.32
CA SER A 102 -8.23 33.41 -3.41
C SER A 102 -9.68 33.38 -3.93
N ARG A 103 -10.42 32.32 -3.61
CA ARG A 103 -11.81 32.09 -4.05
C ARG A 103 -12.64 31.55 -2.90
N ARG A 104 -13.93 31.85 -2.93
CA ARG A 104 -14.90 31.29 -1.97
C ARG A 104 -14.90 29.76 -2.05
N ASP A 105 -14.99 29.09 -0.90
CA ASP A 105 -14.97 27.63 -0.77
C ASP A 105 -13.76 26.94 -1.43
N GLY A 106 -12.67 27.66 -1.70
CA GLY A 106 -11.49 27.11 -2.35
C GLY A 106 -10.84 25.98 -1.55
N GLY A 107 -10.81 26.07 -0.22
CA GLY A 107 -10.34 24.95 0.62
C GLY A 107 -11.19 23.69 0.44
N LEU A 108 -12.52 23.85 0.39
CA LEU A 108 -13.45 22.75 0.15
C LEU A 108 -13.29 22.18 -1.27
N LEU A 109 -13.13 23.03 -2.28
CA LEU A 109 -12.93 22.61 -3.66
C LEU A 109 -11.69 21.73 -3.80
N PHE A 110 -10.55 22.13 -3.22
CA PHE A 110 -9.32 21.35 -3.27
C PHE A 110 -9.41 20.05 -2.45
N SER A 111 -10.20 20.01 -1.37
CA SER A 111 -10.42 18.80 -0.56
C SER A 111 -11.16 17.67 -1.27
N LEU A 112 -11.93 18.00 -2.32
CA LEU A 112 -12.67 17.03 -3.13
C LEU A 112 -11.82 16.34 -4.20
N LEU A 113 -10.56 16.78 -4.39
CA LEU A 113 -9.67 16.24 -5.41
C LEU A 113 -8.88 15.04 -4.88
N ALA A 114 -8.66 14.05 -5.75
CA ALA A 114 -7.83 12.89 -5.42
C ALA A 114 -6.33 13.26 -5.23
N ALA A 115 -5.89 14.36 -5.84
CA ALA A 115 -4.56 14.94 -5.68
C ALA A 115 -4.66 16.46 -5.89
N LEU A 116 -3.84 17.23 -5.17
CA LEU A 116 -3.73 18.66 -5.45
C LEU A 116 -3.08 18.87 -6.83
N PRO A 117 -3.55 19.86 -7.60
CA PRO A 117 -2.90 20.24 -8.85
C PRO A 117 -1.48 20.74 -8.58
N ASP A 118 -0.66 20.80 -9.63
CA ASP A 118 0.64 21.44 -9.54
C ASP A 118 0.46 22.93 -9.20
N MET A 119 1.01 23.32 -8.05
CA MET A 119 0.97 24.70 -7.57
C MET A 119 2.09 25.56 -8.17
N GLY A 120 2.90 24.98 -9.06
CA GLY A 120 4.09 25.56 -9.63
C GLY A 120 5.31 25.40 -8.73
N GLY A 121 6.50 25.31 -9.35
CA GLY A 121 7.78 25.08 -8.67
C GLY A 121 8.36 23.70 -8.94
N ALA A 122 9.56 23.45 -8.41
CA ALA A 122 10.20 22.12 -8.48
C ALA A 122 9.53 21.15 -7.49
N ASP A 123 9.39 19.86 -7.85
CA ASP A 123 8.90 18.83 -6.94
C ASP A 123 9.80 18.79 -5.68
N PRO A 124 9.28 19.10 -4.48
CA PRO A 124 10.08 19.13 -3.26
C PRO A 124 10.71 17.78 -2.92
N ALA A 125 10.20 16.68 -3.50
CA ALA A 125 10.68 15.34 -3.23
C ALA A 125 12.19 15.18 -3.47
N ALA A 126 12.73 15.81 -4.52
CA ALA A 126 14.16 15.73 -4.83
C ALA A 126 15.03 16.34 -3.72
N GLN A 127 14.66 17.52 -3.21
CA GLN A 127 15.40 18.19 -2.14
C GLN A 127 15.27 17.48 -0.79
N LEU A 128 14.11 16.87 -0.51
CA LEU A 128 13.96 16.01 0.67
C LEU A 128 14.86 14.77 0.54
N CYS A 129 14.95 14.16 -0.64
CA CYS A 129 15.87 13.04 -0.89
C CYS A 129 17.35 13.43 -0.72
N GLU A 130 17.76 14.59 -1.24
CA GLU A 130 19.11 15.14 -1.03
C GLU A 130 19.38 15.42 0.46
N ALA A 131 18.35 15.83 1.20
CA ALA A 131 18.39 15.96 2.64
C ALA A 131 18.31 14.61 3.38
N GLY A 132 18.44 13.46 2.70
CA GLY A 132 18.54 12.15 3.33
C GLY A 132 17.21 11.55 3.80
N PHE A 133 16.07 12.06 3.33
CA PHE A 133 14.79 11.36 3.43
C PHE A 133 14.71 10.28 2.34
N SER A 134 13.94 9.22 2.58
CA SER A 134 13.53 8.33 1.49
C SER A 134 12.54 9.06 0.58
N PHE A 135 12.40 8.61 -0.68
CA PHE A 135 11.37 9.16 -1.57
C PHE A 135 9.96 9.00 -0.97
N PHE A 136 9.71 7.91 -0.24
CA PHE A 136 8.42 7.67 0.40
C PHE A 136 8.15 8.63 1.54
N ASP A 137 9.12 8.85 2.42
CA ASP A 137 9.00 9.83 3.50
C ASP A 137 8.88 11.24 2.92
N ALA A 138 9.59 11.53 1.82
CA ALA A 138 9.44 12.79 1.10
C ALA A 138 8.01 12.98 0.56
N ARG A 139 7.43 11.96 -0.11
CA ARG A 139 6.05 12.01 -0.62
C ARG A 139 5.01 12.01 0.51
N ALA A 140 5.28 11.37 1.64
CA ALA A 140 4.41 11.39 2.82
C ALA A 140 4.44 12.76 3.50
N ALA A 141 5.62 13.37 3.64
CA ALA A 141 5.79 14.73 4.16
C ALA A 141 5.07 15.76 3.30
N ILE A 142 5.21 15.68 1.97
CA ILE A 142 4.48 16.56 1.03
C ILE A 142 2.97 16.39 1.20
N GLN A 143 2.46 15.16 1.26
CA GLN A 143 1.03 14.90 1.46
C GLN A 143 0.51 15.39 2.82
N LEU A 144 1.32 15.29 3.88
CA LEU A 144 0.96 15.77 5.20
C LEU A 144 0.76 17.29 5.19
N ILE A 145 1.71 18.03 4.60
CA ILE A 145 1.61 19.48 4.43
C ILE A 145 0.39 19.84 3.58
N ASP A 146 0.24 19.20 2.41
CA ASP A 146 -0.85 19.48 1.48
C ASP A 146 -2.24 19.29 2.13
N ARG A 147 -2.43 18.19 2.89
CA ARG A 147 -3.70 17.92 3.60
C ARG A 147 -3.94 18.88 4.76
N PHE A 148 -2.90 19.21 5.51
CA PHE A 148 -2.99 20.18 6.58
C PHE A 148 -3.47 21.53 6.04
N VAL A 149 -2.86 22.01 4.95
CA VAL A 149 -3.21 23.29 4.33
C VAL A 149 -4.66 23.31 3.83
N CYS A 150 -5.12 22.21 3.20
CA CYS A 150 -6.54 22.10 2.81
C CYS A 150 -7.47 22.24 4.02
N ALA A 151 -7.20 21.49 5.10
CA ALA A 151 -8.03 21.54 6.30
C ALA A 151 -7.99 22.91 6.98
N TRP A 152 -6.81 23.55 7.01
CA TRP A 152 -6.64 24.90 7.53
C TRP A 152 -7.46 25.92 6.74
N ALA A 153 -7.35 25.90 5.40
CA ALA A 153 -8.10 26.82 4.54
C ALA A 153 -9.62 26.64 4.69
N ILE A 154 -10.11 25.41 4.87
CA ILE A 154 -11.52 25.14 5.17
C ILE A 154 -11.93 25.79 6.49
N ALA A 155 -11.14 25.57 7.56
CA ALA A 155 -11.44 26.12 8.87
C ALA A 155 -11.43 27.65 8.86
N GLU A 156 -10.46 28.25 8.18
CA GLU A 156 -10.30 29.70 8.05
C GLU A 156 -11.46 30.34 7.28
N GLN A 157 -11.93 29.71 6.19
CA GLN A 157 -13.10 30.18 5.44
C GLN A 157 -14.42 29.99 6.20
N ALA A 158 -14.51 28.96 7.06
CA ALA A 158 -15.69 28.69 7.87
C ALA A 158 -15.79 29.58 9.12
N HIS A 159 -14.65 30.06 9.62
CA HIS A 159 -14.54 30.81 10.87
C HIS A 159 -13.60 32.01 10.73
N PRO A 160 -13.96 33.03 9.93
CA PRO A 160 -13.11 34.21 9.73
C PRO A 160 -12.82 34.96 11.04
N ASP A 161 -13.72 34.90 12.03
CA ASP A 161 -13.55 35.53 13.34
C ASP A 161 -12.38 34.95 14.16
N LEU A 162 -11.92 33.73 13.84
CA LEU A 162 -10.74 33.13 14.50
C LEU A 162 -9.42 33.79 14.07
N ALA A 163 -9.41 34.54 12.96
CA ALA A 163 -8.21 35.28 12.54
C ALA A 163 -7.89 36.46 13.47
N ASP A 164 -8.88 36.96 14.20
CA ASP A 164 -8.74 38.09 15.14
C ASP A 164 -8.44 37.64 16.58
N ASP A 165 -8.41 36.33 16.86
CA ASP A 165 -8.06 35.77 18.17
C ASP A 165 -6.55 35.61 18.31
N GLU A 166 -5.89 36.55 18.99
CA GLU A 166 -4.45 36.51 19.27
C GLU A 166 -4.01 35.27 20.08
N SER A 167 -4.94 34.55 20.71
CA SER A 167 -4.65 33.32 21.45
C SER A 167 -4.77 32.05 20.61
N ALA A 168 -5.32 32.15 19.40
CA ALA A 168 -5.43 31.05 18.46
C ALA A 168 -4.05 30.72 17.86
N PRO A 169 -3.78 29.44 17.54
CA PRO A 169 -2.53 29.09 16.87
C PRO A 169 -2.44 29.75 15.50
N ASP A 170 -1.30 30.37 15.19
CA ASP A 170 -1.07 30.91 13.85
C ASP A 170 -0.63 29.81 12.85
N PHE A 171 -0.84 30.07 11.57
CA PHE A 171 -0.54 29.12 10.49
C PHE A 171 0.95 28.77 10.41
N ASP A 172 1.84 29.75 10.53
CA ASP A 172 3.28 29.57 10.36
C ASP A 172 3.88 28.73 11.50
N GLY A 173 3.45 28.96 12.74
CA GLY A 173 3.84 28.18 13.92
C GLY A 173 3.36 26.73 13.84
N GLN A 174 2.17 26.47 13.27
CA GLN A 174 1.69 25.12 13.03
C GLN A 174 2.46 24.40 11.91
N ILE A 175 2.78 25.11 10.82
CA ILE A 175 3.66 24.58 9.77
C ILE A 175 5.04 24.26 10.34
N GLU A 176 5.65 25.14 11.13
CA GLU A 176 6.94 24.87 11.75
C GLU A 176 6.91 23.66 12.69
N THR A 177 5.82 23.49 13.45
CA THR A 177 5.60 22.31 14.29
C THR A 177 5.57 21.03 13.45
N LEU A 178 4.86 21.03 12.31
CA LEU A 178 4.82 19.91 11.39
C LEU A 178 6.19 19.62 10.77
N LEU A 179 6.92 20.65 10.32
CA LEU A 179 8.26 20.52 9.76
C LEU A 179 9.26 19.99 10.81
N ALA A 180 9.12 20.39 12.07
CA ALA A 180 9.92 19.83 13.17
C ALA A 180 9.62 18.35 13.39
N GLY A 181 8.34 17.95 13.36
CA GLY A 181 7.93 16.54 13.39
C GLY A 181 8.50 15.72 12.23
N ILE A 182 8.43 16.24 11.00
CA ILE A 182 9.01 15.60 9.82
C ILE A 182 10.53 15.42 9.99
N ALA A 183 11.26 16.43 10.48
CA ALA A 183 12.70 16.27 10.75
C ALA A 183 13.00 15.22 11.83
N ALA A 184 12.18 15.11 12.87
CA ALA A 184 12.35 14.12 13.91
C ALA A 184 12.19 12.68 13.37
N THR A 185 11.31 12.45 12.39
CA THR A 185 11.16 11.14 11.75
C THR A 185 12.45 10.70 11.02
N ARG A 186 13.19 11.63 10.38
CA ARG A 186 14.51 11.37 9.79
C ARG A 186 15.55 10.95 10.84
N ALA A 187 15.60 11.66 11.97
CA ALA A 187 16.58 11.40 13.04
C ALA A 187 16.41 10.02 13.71
N SER A 188 15.22 9.41 13.59
CA SER A 188 14.89 8.11 14.16
C SER A 188 15.34 6.88 13.35
N GLY A 189 15.99 7.06 12.19
CA GLY A 189 16.53 5.97 11.37
C GLY A 189 15.53 5.40 10.35
N ALA A 190 15.11 6.25 9.40
CA ALA A 190 14.14 5.96 8.34
C ALA A 190 14.36 4.71 7.46
N PRO A 191 15.59 4.25 7.12
CA PRO A 191 15.76 3.04 6.29
C PRO A 191 15.20 1.78 6.96
N ALA A 192 15.35 1.69 8.30
CA ALA A 192 14.78 0.61 9.08
C ALA A 192 13.25 0.72 9.19
N ALA A 193 12.67 1.91 9.11
CA ALA A 193 11.22 2.11 9.07
C ALA A 193 10.65 1.76 7.68
N GLU A 194 11.29 2.21 6.60
CA GLU A 194 10.92 1.96 5.20
C GLU A 194 10.96 0.46 4.84
N HIS A 195 12.01 -0.25 5.27
CA HIS A 195 12.07 -1.69 5.07
C HIS A 195 11.11 -2.48 5.98
N ARG A 196 10.75 -1.96 7.17
CA ARG A 196 9.66 -2.52 8.00
C ARG A 196 8.30 -2.28 7.35
N LEU A 197 8.11 -1.12 6.71
CA LEU A 197 6.92 -0.81 5.93
C LEU A 197 6.80 -1.75 4.74
N PHE A 198 7.88 -2.12 4.03
CA PHE A 198 7.82 -3.08 2.93
C PHE A 198 7.22 -4.42 3.35
N GLN A 199 7.68 -5.04 4.45
CA GLN A 199 7.15 -6.34 4.87
C GLN A 199 5.65 -6.28 5.20
N GLY A 200 5.22 -5.21 5.89
CA GLY A 200 3.82 -4.96 6.19
C GLY A 200 2.97 -4.74 4.93
N ARG A 201 3.46 -3.91 4.01
CA ARG A 201 2.81 -3.63 2.72
C ARG A 201 2.73 -4.89 1.84
N LEU A 202 3.77 -5.71 1.83
CA LEU A 202 3.81 -6.99 1.11
C LEU A 202 2.70 -7.93 1.60
N TRP A 203 2.52 -8.02 2.92
CA TRP A 203 1.44 -8.82 3.49
C TRP A 203 0.06 -8.31 3.06
N VAL A 204 -0.17 -6.99 3.12
CA VAL A 204 -1.44 -6.37 2.69
C VAL A 204 -1.71 -6.61 1.21
N PHE A 205 -0.70 -6.40 0.35
CA PHE A 205 -0.76 -6.67 -1.08
C PHE A 205 -1.17 -8.13 -1.36
N LEU A 206 -0.47 -9.11 -0.77
CA LEU A 206 -0.75 -10.53 -0.97
C LEU A 206 -2.13 -10.93 -0.47
N ARG A 207 -2.59 -10.33 0.65
CA ARG A 207 -3.95 -10.52 1.16
C ARG A 207 -4.98 -9.98 0.17
N ASN A 208 -4.83 -8.74 -0.30
CA ASN A 208 -5.78 -8.14 -1.23
C ASN A 208 -5.85 -8.92 -2.54
N ALA A 209 -4.69 -9.37 -3.06
CA ALA A 209 -4.61 -10.22 -4.25
C ALA A 209 -5.30 -11.58 -4.03
N ARG A 210 -5.13 -12.20 -2.85
CA ARG A 210 -5.78 -13.47 -2.49
C ARG A 210 -7.28 -13.33 -2.33
N ASP A 211 -7.74 -12.33 -1.56
CA ASP A 211 -9.15 -12.14 -1.24
C ASP A 211 -9.95 -11.81 -2.51
N SER A 212 -9.41 -10.94 -3.35
CA SER A 212 -10.01 -10.63 -4.65
C SER A 212 -10.05 -11.86 -5.56
N ALA A 213 -8.98 -12.67 -5.57
CA ALA A 213 -8.97 -13.93 -6.31
C ALA A 213 -10.03 -14.90 -5.80
N ASN A 214 -10.15 -15.06 -4.49
CA ASN A 214 -11.14 -15.95 -3.90
C ASN A 214 -12.57 -15.57 -4.29
N ILE A 215 -12.90 -14.27 -4.30
CA ILE A 215 -14.23 -13.81 -4.76
C ILE A 215 -14.42 -14.13 -6.24
N ALA A 216 -13.46 -13.77 -7.10
CA ALA A 216 -13.57 -13.98 -8.54
C ALA A 216 -13.67 -15.46 -8.95
N PHE A 217 -12.84 -16.32 -8.34
CA PHE A 217 -12.86 -17.76 -8.60
C PHE A 217 -14.15 -18.43 -8.07
N ALA A 218 -14.64 -17.99 -6.92
CA ALA A 218 -15.91 -18.48 -6.38
C ALA A 218 -17.10 -18.09 -7.26
N ARG A 219 -17.09 -16.88 -7.86
CA ARG A 219 -18.11 -16.44 -8.82
C ARG A 219 -18.05 -17.21 -10.13
N ALA A 220 -16.85 -17.47 -10.66
CA ALA A 220 -16.70 -18.08 -11.98
C ALA A 220 -17.14 -19.56 -12.03
N ASP A 221 -16.81 -20.34 -11.01
CA ASP A 221 -17.01 -21.80 -11.04
C ASP A 221 -17.45 -22.42 -9.70
N HIS A 222 -17.83 -21.62 -8.69
CA HIS A 222 -18.28 -22.09 -7.36
C HIS A 222 -17.32 -23.08 -6.66
N ILE A 223 -16.01 -22.91 -6.85
CA ILE A 223 -14.98 -23.79 -6.27
C ILE A 223 -14.33 -23.13 -5.06
N ASN A 224 -14.22 -23.89 -3.98
CA ASN A 224 -13.54 -23.48 -2.76
C ASN A 224 -12.03 -23.31 -2.98
N GLU A 225 -11.39 -22.44 -2.18
CA GLU A 225 -9.96 -22.11 -2.32
C GLU A 225 -9.05 -23.36 -2.35
N LEU A 226 -9.24 -24.29 -1.40
CA LEU A 226 -8.41 -25.50 -1.32
C LEU A 226 -8.62 -26.41 -2.54
N ASP A 227 -9.85 -26.54 -3.00
CA ASP A 227 -10.21 -27.38 -4.15
C ASP A 227 -9.56 -26.81 -5.42
N ARG A 228 -9.62 -25.49 -5.62
CA ARG A 228 -8.92 -24.76 -6.69
C ARG A 228 -7.41 -24.99 -6.65
N ARG A 229 -6.79 -24.84 -5.47
CA ARG A 229 -5.33 -25.03 -5.33
C ARG A 229 -4.90 -26.45 -5.67
N ILE A 230 -5.69 -27.46 -5.30
CA ILE A 230 -5.44 -28.86 -5.68
C ILE A 230 -5.52 -29.04 -7.20
N LEU A 231 -6.55 -28.48 -7.86
CA LEU A 231 -6.70 -28.58 -9.32
C LEU A 231 -5.51 -27.95 -10.06
N LEU A 232 -5.13 -26.72 -9.69
CA LEU A 232 -4.00 -26.01 -10.29
C LEU A 232 -2.66 -26.70 -10.01
N LEU A 233 -2.49 -27.29 -8.82
CA LEU A 233 -1.30 -28.05 -8.47
C LEU A 233 -1.17 -29.31 -9.34
N LEU A 234 -2.25 -30.08 -9.50
CA LEU A 234 -2.24 -31.29 -10.35
C LEU A 234 -2.10 -30.94 -11.84
N GLN A 235 -2.60 -29.79 -12.28
CA GLN A 235 -2.38 -29.29 -13.64
C GLN A 235 -0.90 -29.00 -13.90
N SER A 236 -0.22 -28.36 -12.94
CA SER A 236 1.17 -27.95 -13.09
C SER A 236 2.19 -29.08 -12.84
N GLN A 237 1.94 -29.97 -11.88
CA GLN A 237 2.89 -31.03 -11.48
C GLN A 237 2.48 -32.43 -11.94
N GLY A 238 1.29 -32.60 -12.51
CA GLY A 238 0.76 -33.90 -12.90
C GLY A 238 0.25 -34.73 -11.72
N GLY A 239 0.34 -36.06 -11.85
CA GLY A 239 -0.25 -36.98 -10.87
C GLY A 239 0.52 -37.03 -9.56
N MET A 240 -0.15 -36.80 -8.42
CA MET A 240 0.50 -36.68 -7.10
C MET A 240 -0.15 -37.58 -6.03
N THR A 241 0.63 -38.03 -5.05
CA THR A 241 0.07 -38.73 -3.87
C THR A 241 -0.63 -37.74 -2.94
N LEU A 242 -1.55 -38.24 -2.09
CA LEU A 242 -2.22 -37.39 -1.09
C LEU A 242 -1.23 -36.69 -0.14
N ALA A 243 -0.14 -37.37 0.23
CA ALA A 243 0.90 -36.78 1.06
C ALA A 243 1.64 -35.63 0.35
N ALA A 244 1.94 -35.79 -0.95
CA ALA A 244 2.57 -34.75 -1.75
C ALA A 244 1.65 -33.54 -1.93
N VAL A 245 0.35 -33.76 -2.20
CA VAL A 245 -0.66 -32.70 -2.30
C VAL A 245 -0.80 -31.93 -0.97
N SER A 246 -0.81 -32.65 0.15
CA SER A 246 -0.86 -32.06 1.49
C SER A 246 0.35 -31.20 1.80
N MET A 247 1.55 -31.71 1.50
CA MET A 247 2.80 -30.97 1.68
C MET A 247 2.86 -29.71 0.82
N ALA A 248 2.55 -29.83 -0.48
CA ALA A 248 2.59 -28.72 -1.42
C ALA A 248 1.55 -27.62 -1.11
N ASN A 249 0.38 -28.00 -0.58
CA ASN A 249 -0.63 -27.03 -0.16
C ASN A 249 -0.37 -26.46 1.25
N GLY A 250 0.51 -27.08 2.04
CA GLY A 250 0.74 -26.71 3.44
C GLY A 250 -0.49 -26.91 4.31
N VAL A 251 -1.32 -27.91 3.99
CA VAL A 251 -2.58 -28.21 4.67
C VAL A 251 -2.56 -29.65 5.17
N ASP A 252 -3.17 -29.93 6.32
CA ASP A 252 -3.18 -31.27 6.90
C ASP A 252 -3.85 -32.32 5.99
N LYS A 253 -3.44 -33.58 6.16
CA LYS A 253 -3.91 -34.69 5.32
C LYS A 253 -5.43 -34.91 5.41
N ALA A 254 -6.08 -34.59 6.52
CA ALA A 254 -7.51 -34.80 6.69
C ALA A 254 -8.33 -33.76 5.92
N GLN A 255 -7.91 -32.49 5.91
CA GLN A 255 -8.49 -31.46 5.06
C GLN A 255 -8.33 -31.78 3.57
N VAL A 256 -7.14 -32.22 3.16
CA VAL A 256 -6.85 -32.61 1.77
C VAL A 256 -7.68 -33.84 1.37
N SER A 257 -7.80 -34.84 2.24
CA SER A 257 -8.65 -36.01 2.00
C SER A 257 -10.12 -35.62 1.78
N ARG A 258 -10.66 -34.71 2.60
CA ARG A 258 -12.03 -34.18 2.43
C ARG A 258 -12.20 -33.44 1.10
N ALA A 259 -11.22 -32.63 0.70
CA ALA A 259 -11.23 -31.94 -0.58
C ALA A 259 -11.20 -32.92 -1.77
N ILE A 260 -10.30 -33.90 -1.74
CA ILE A 260 -10.19 -34.94 -2.78
C ILE A 260 -11.49 -35.74 -2.88
N LYS A 261 -12.15 -36.07 -1.76
CA LYS A 261 -13.44 -36.76 -1.77
C LYS A 261 -14.50 -35.94 -2.51
N ARG A 262 -14.69 -34.65 -2.14
CA ARG A 262 -15.62 -33.74 -2.83
C ARG A 262 -15.31 -33.63 -4.32
N LEU A 263 -14.05 -33.37 -4.67
CA LEU A 263 -13.60 -33.24 -6.06
C LEU A 263 -13.82 -34.53 -6.86
N GLY A 264 -13.72 -35.70 -6.21
CA GLY A 264 -14.01 -36.99 -6.83
C GLY A 264 -15.50 -37.22 -7.05
N GLU A 265 -16.35 -36.81 -6.10
CA GLU A 265 -17.82 -36.89 -6.22
C GLU A 265 -18.35 -36.07 -7.41
N VAL A 266 -17.75 -34.90 -7.68
CA VAL A 266 -18.07 -34.09 -8.87
C VAL A 266 -17.25 -34.46 -10.12
N GLY A 267 -16.48 -35.55 -10.07
CA GLY A 267 -15.77 -36.10 -11.23
C GLY A 267 -14.60 -35.26 -11.74
N LEU A 268 -14.04 -34.35 -10.93
CA LEU A 268 -12.91 -33.48 -11.31
C LEU A 268 -11.55 -34.14 -11.11
N VAL A 269 -11.45 -35.10 -10.20
CA VAL A 269 -10.21 -35.85 -9.94
C VAL A 269 -10.48 -37.35 -9.93
N GLN A 270 -9.47 -38.13 -10.28
CA GLN A 270 -9.54 -39.58 -10.35
C GLN A 270 -8.29 -40.23 -9.75
N ARG A 271 -8.47 -41.39 -9.14
CA ARG A 271 -7.37 -42.24 -8.64
C ARG A 271 -7.74 -43.72 -8.82
N SER A 272 -6.76 -44.55 -9.19
CA SER A 272 -6.96 -46.00 -9.36
C SER A 272 -6.95 -46.79 -8.04
N GLY A 273 -6.61 -46.15 -6.92
CA GLY A 273 -6.51 -46.76 -5.60
C GLY A 273 -6.17 -45.75 -4.52
N ILE A 274 -6.29 -46.12 -3.24
CA ILE A 274 -6.09 -45.20 -2.10
C ILE A 274 -4.64 -44.67 -2.03
N ARG A 275 -3.66 -45.50 -2.41
CA ARG A 275 -2.23 -45.15 -2.44
C ARG A 275 -1.75 -44.68 -3.83
N SER A 276 -2.60 -44.79 -4.85
CA SER A 276 -2.26 -44.40 -6.22
C SER A 276 -2.19 -42.88 -6.36
N PRO A 277 -1.39 -42.35 -7.30
CA PRO A 277 -1.37 -40.93 -7.62
C PRO A 277 -2.76 -40.44 -8.06
N LEU A 278 -3.20 -39.33 -7.46
CA LEU A 278 -4.37 -38.58 -7.86
C LEU A 278 -4.06 -37.82 -9.15
N ARG A 279 -4.98 -37.84 -10.12
CA ARG A 279 -4.85 -37.12 -11.39
C ARG A 279 -6.13 -36.33 -11.66
N LEU A 280 -6.02 -35.29 -12.49
CA LEU A 280 -7.19 -34.62 -13.05
C LEU A 280 -7.92 -35.58 -14.01
N SER A 281 -9.25 -35.55 -13.96
CA SER A 281 -10.08 -36.13 -15.02
C SER A 281 -10.05 -35.22 -16.26
N THR A 282 -10.73 -35.60 -17.34
CA THR A 282 -10.91 -34.70 -18.51
C THR A 282 -11.69 -33.44 -18.12
N LEU A 283 -12.77 -33.58 -17.35
CA LEU A 283 -13.53 -32.44 -16.81
C LEU A 283 -12.65 -31.56 -15.90
N GLY A 284 -11.87 -32.19 -15.02
CA GLY A 284 -10.93 -31.51 -14.13
C GLY A 284 -9.88 -30.70 -14.87
N ARG A 285 -9.34 -31.22 -15.98
CA ARG A 285 -8.38 -30.51 -16.84
C ARG A 285 -9.02 -29.29 -17.49
N HIS A 286 -10.21 -29.42 -18.09
CA HIS A 286 -10.90 -28.28 -18.71
C HIS A 286 -11.21 -27.16 -17.72
N LEU A 287 -11.63 -27.52 -16.51
CA LEU A 287 -11.83 -26.56 -15.44
C LEU A 287 -10.51 -25.92 -14.99
N ALA A 288 -9.46 -26.72 -14.77
CA ALA A 288 -8.14 -26.20 -14.42
C ALA A 288 -7.61 -25.22 -15.47
N ASP A 289 -7.78 -25.51 -16.77
CA ASP A 289 -7.41 -24.61 -17.86
C ASP A 289 -8.17 -23.27 -17.82
N ARG A 290 -9.48 -23.30 -17.51
CA ARG A 290 -10.26 -22.06 -17.31
C ARG A 290 -9.77 -21.26 -16.12
N LEU A 291 -9.47 -21.94 -15.01
CA LEU A 291 -8.93 -21.30 -13.80
C LEU A 291 -7.54 -20.68 -14.05
N VAL A 292 -6.68 -21.33 -14.85
CA VAL A 292 -5.39 -20.78 -15.27
C VAL A 292 -5.59 -19.51 -16.10
N ARG A 293 -6.46 -19.54 -17.11
CA ARG A 293 -6.76 -18.35 -17.94
C ARG A 293 -7.30 -17.18 -17.11
N LEU A 294 -8.17 -17.46 -16.14
CA LEU A 294 -8.68 -16.43 -15.24
C LEU A 294 -7.56 -15.89 -14.33
N ALA A 295 -6.65 -16.74 -13.85
CA ALA A 295 -5.49 -16.31 -13.08
C ALA A 295 -4.55 -15.41 -13.91
N GLU A 296 -4.32 -15.75 -15.17
CA GLU A 296 -3.51 -14.96 -16.11
C GLU A 296 -4.13 -13.59 -16.38
N LEU A 297 -5.44 -13.53 -16.63
CA LEU A 297 -6.16 -12.26 -16.82
C LEU A 297 -6.00 -11.36 -15.60
N ARG A 298 -6.21 -11.92 -14.39
CA ARG A 298 -6.07 -11.18 -13.14
C ARG A 298 -4.64 -10.70 -12.90
N ASN A 299 -3.64 -11.51 -13.24
CA ASN A 299 -2.24 -11.10 -13.14
C ASN A 299 -1.90 -10.00 -14.14
N ARG A 300 -2.48 -10.01 -15.35
CA ARG A 300 -2.35 -8.89 -16.30
C ARG A 300 -2.94 -7.61 -15.73
N GLU A 301 -4.15 -7.67 -15.18
CA GLU A 301 -4.79 -6.53 -14.51
C GLU A 301 -3.97 -6.01 -13.32
N LEU A 302 -3.32 -6.90 -12.55
CA LEU A 302 -2.43 -6.49 -11.45
C LEU A 302 -1.25 -5.65 -11.97
N THR A 303 -0.81 -5.89 -13.19
CA THR A 303 0.34 -5.20 -13.80
C THR A 303 -0.03 -3.98 -14.65
N PHE A 304 -1.28 -3.52 -14.62
CA PHE A 304 -1.69 -2.33 -15.36
C PHE A 304 -0.92 -1.09 -14.89
N GLY A 305 -0.46 -0.28 -15.86
CA GLY A 305 0.35 0.91 -15.59
C GLY A 305 1.81 0.64 -15.19
N ILE A 306 2.27 -0.61 -15.24
CA ILE A 306 3.67 -0.97 -14.96
C ILE A 306 4.39 -1.22 -16.29
N ALA A 307 5.47 -0.48 -16.52
CA ALA A 307 6.31 -0.61 -17.71
C ALA A 307 7.17 -1.88 -17.66
N ASP A 308 7.64 -2.36 -18.81
CA ASP A 308 8.37 -3.63 -18.89
C ASP A 308 9.76 -3.54 -18.24
N ASP A 309 10.43 -2.39 -18.31
CA ASP A 309 11.69 -2.13 -17.60
C ASP A 309 11.51 -2.19 -16.08
N GLN A 310 10.42 -1.61 -15.56
CA GLN A 310 10.05 -1.71 -14.15
C GLN A 310 9.77 -3.16 -13.72
N LEU A 311 9.17 -3.98 -14.60
CA LEU A 311 8.96 -5.40 -14.31
C LEU A 311 10.25 -6.21 -14.34
N VAL A 312 11.19 -5.90 -15.25
CA VAL A 312 12.52 -6.52 -15.27
C VAL A 312 13.25 -6.24 -13.95
N ASP A 313 13.29 -4.96 -13.52
CA ASP A 313 13.90 -4.59 -12.25
C ASP A 313 13.15 -5.18 -11.05
N LEU A 314 11.81 -5.29 -11.14
CA LEU A 314 11.02 -5.93 -10.10
C LEU A 314 11.46 -7.39 -9.87
N PHE A 315 11.55 -8.19 -10.94
CA PHE A 315 11.96 -9.59 -10.83
C PHE A 315 13.42 -9.74 -10.41
N ALA A 316 14.32 -8.93 -10.96
CA ALA A 316 15.72 -8.94 -10.56
C ALA A 316 15.89 -8.64 -9.06
N VAL A 317 15.22 -7.62 -8.53
CA VAL A 317 15.25 -7.34 -7.10
C VAL A 317 14.61 -8.48 -6.30
N LEU A 318 13.47 -9.02 -6.74
CA LEU A 318 12.82 -10.16 -6.06
C LEU A 318 13.72 -11.38 -5.95
N ASP A 319 14.52 -11.70 -6.97
CA ASP A 319 15.46 -12.82 -6.93
C ASP A 319 16.56 -12.58 -5.89
N ILE A 320 17.09 -11.35 -5.79
CA ILE A 320 18.04 -10.95 -4.73
C ILE A 320 17.40 -11.12 -3.35
N LEU A 321 16.20 -10.55 -3.15
CA LEU A 321 15.49 -10.60 -1.87
C LEU A 321 15.17 -12.04 -1.48
N LEU A 322 14.74 -12.88 -2.43
CA LEU A 322 14.39 -14.27 -2.20
C LEU A 322 15.61 -15.10 -1.81
N ALA A 323 16.72 -14.98 -2.54
CA ALA A 323 17.97 -15.67 -2.21
C ALA A 323 18.46 -15.31 -0.80
N ARG A 324 18.45 -14.03 -0.45
CA ARG A 324 18.83 -13.53 0.88
C ARG A 324 17.87 -14.02 1.97
N ALA A 325 16.56 -13.96 1.74
CA ALA A 325 15.55 -14.44 2.69
C ALA A 325 15.67 -15.96 2.94
N MET A 326 15.96 -16.74 1.89
CA MET A 326 16.21 -18.18 1.99
C MET A 326 17.47 -18.47 2.81
N ALA A 327 18.56 -17.74 2.56
CA ALA A 327 19.80 -17.88 3.33
C ALA A 327 19.58 -17.59 4.83
N LEU A 328 18.91 -16.47 5.15
CA LEU A 328 18.57 -16.13 6.54
C LEU A 328 17.66 -17.18 7.20
N TYR A 329 16.70 -17.73 6.47
CA TYR A 329 15.83 -18.78 6.99
C TYR A 329 16.61 -20.06 7.29
N GLU A 330 17.53 -20.48 6.41
CA GLU A 330 18.31 -21.70 6.62
C GLU A 330 19.28 -21.56 7.80
N GLN A 331 19.89 -20.38 7.97
CA GLN A 331 20.71 -20.09 9.16
C GLN A 331 19.88 -20.18 10.46
N GLU A 332 18.72 -19.51 10.52
CA GLU A 332 17.85 -19.57 11.71
C GLU A 332 17.32 -20.99 11.96
N ARG A 333 17.04 -21.77 10.91
CA ARG A 333 16.64 -23.17 11.06
C ARG A 333 17.74 -24.02 11.70
N LYS A 334 18.99 -23.82 11.28
CA LYS A 334 20.16 -24.50 11.87
C LYS A 334 20.36 -24.10 13.34
N LEU A 335 20.29 -22.81 13.65
CA LEU A 335 20.41 -22.31 15.03
C LEU A 335 19.28 -22.82 15.93
N ALA A 336 18.04 -22.82 15.44
CA ALA A 336 16.89 -23.35 16.18
C ALA A 336 16.99 -24.86 16.43
N ALA A 337 17.59 -25.63 15.51
CA ALA A 337 17.83 -27.06 15.67
C ALA A 337 18.97 -27.38 16.65
N ALA A 338 19.98 -26.49 16.75
CA ALA A 338 21.12 -26.66 17.65
C ALA A 338 20.80 -26.42 19.15
N ALA A 339 19.60 -25.90 19.47
CA ALA A 339 18.96 -25.85 20.79
C ALA A 339 19.72 -25.24 22.00
N GLN A 340 20.96 -24.76 21.88
CA GLN A 340 21.78 -24.43 23.06
C GLN A 340 22.21 -22.97 23.23
N ASP A 341 21.98 -22.08 22.25
CA ASP A 341 22.47 -20.71 22.36
C ASP A 341 21.43 -19.66 21.93
N ARG A 342 20.86 -18.95 22.91
CA ARG A 342 19.97 -17.81 22.67
C ARG A 342 20.75 -16.59 22.17
N ASP A 343 22.04 -16.52 22.43
CA ASP A 343 22.89 -15.39 22.10
C ASP A 343 23.53 -15.52 20.72
N ALA A 344 23.62 -16.73 20.16
CA ALA A 344 24.07 -16.97 18.79
C ALA A 344 23.48 -15.97 17.77
N GLU A 345 24.35 -15.34 17.00
CA GLU A 345 23.98 -14.39 15.96
C GLU A 345 23.92 -15.07 14.59
N ILE A 346 23.04 -14.55 13.73
CA ILE A 346 23.03 -14.91 12.31
C ILE A 346 24.03 -14.04 11.58
N ASP A 347 24.69 -14.62 10.58
CA ASP A 347 25.68 -13.93 9.78
C ASP A 347 24.99 -13.09 8.69
N PHE A 348 25.37 -11.82 8.63
CA PHE A 348 24.91 -10.83 7.66
C PHE A 348 26.11 -10.43 6.79
N PRO A 349 26.44 -11.20 5.74
CA PRO A 349 27.61 -10.92 4.92
C PRO A 349 27.49 -9.55 4.22
N GLU A 350 28.56 -8.74 4.26
CA GLU A 350 28.60 -7.36 3.72
C GLU A 350 28.31 -7.29 2.21
N ARG A 351 28.62 -8.36 1.47
CA ARG A 351 28.22 -8.58 0.08
C ARG A 351 27.76 -10.02 -0.05
N ALA A 352 26.43 -10.23 -0.05
CA ALA A 352 25.93 -11.40 -0.74
C ALA A 352 26.28 -11.22 -2.23
N GLU A 353 27.33 -11.89 -2.71
CA GLU A 353 27.57 -12.16 -4.12
C GLU A 353 26.42 -13.05 -4.64
N ALA A 354 25.21 -12.51 -4.67
CA ALA A 354 24.17 -13.03 -5.52
C ALA A 354 24.60 -12.66 -6.94
N GLY A 355 25.46 -13.51 -7.52
CA GLY A 355 25.90 -13.42 -8.90
C GLY A 355 24.67 -13.47 -9.80
N MET A 356 24.18 -12.29 -10.15
CA MET A 356 23.17 -12.13 -11.19
C MET A 356 23.90 -11.54 -12.37
N ASP A 357 23.91 -12.28 -13.47
CA ASP A 357 24.32 -11.77 -14.76
C ASP A 357 23.39 -10.60 -15.14
N PRO A 358 23.89 -9.35 -15.18
CA PRO A 358 23.06 -8.18 -15.47
C PRO A 358 22.45 -8.21 -16.88
N ASP A 359 22.97 -9.09 -17.75
CA ASP A 359 22.52 -9.29 -19.14
C ASP A 359 21.53 -10.46 -19.28
N ALA A 360 21.28 -11.25 -18.23
CA ALA A 360 20.25 -12.29 -18.20
C ALA A 360 18.84 -11.70 -18.02
N ARG A 361 18.49 -10.68 -18.80
CA ARG A 361 17.16 -10.04 -18.78
C ARG A 361 16.18 -10.87 -19.59
N ALA A 362 15.64 -11.92 -18.97
CA ALA A 362 14.48 -12.61 -19.54
C ALA A 362 13.29 -11.65 -19.66
N ALA A 363 12.48 -11.79 -20.72
CA ALA A 363 11.26 -11.00 -20.86
C ALA A 363 10.33 -11.19 -19.64
N PRO A 364 9.76 -10.12 -19.08
CA PRO A 364 8.99 -10.21 -17.83
C PRO A 364 7.71 -11.04 -18.03
N ASP A 365 7.58 -12.12 -17.26
CA ASP A 365 6.40 -12.99 -17.31
C ASP A 365 5.26 -12.42 -16.43
N ARG A 366 4.37 -11.65 -17.07
CA ARG A 366 3.16 -11.10 -16.45
C ARG A 366 2.16 -12.17 -15.98
N SER A 367 2.32 -13.44 -16.38
CA SER A 367 1.45 -14.53 -15.92
C SER A 367 1.81 -15.04 -14.52
N ARG A 368 3.01 -14.72 -14.00
CA ARG A 368 3.54 -15.28 -12.74
C ARG A 368 4.06 -14.22 -11.77
N ILE A 369 3.24 -13.19 -11.53
CA ILE A 369 3.60 -12.06 -10.67
C ILE A 369 3.58 -12.42 -9.18
N LEU A 370 2.54 -13.09 -8.70
CA LEU A 370 2.35 -13.37 -7.27
C LEU A 370 3.30 -14.40 -6.65
N PRO A 371 3.71 -15.50 -7.32
CA PRO A 371 4.48 -16.58 -6.68
C PRO A 371 5.80 -16.14 -6.02
N PRO A 372 6.66 -15.30 -6.63
CA PRO A 372 7.89 -14.83 -5.99
C PRO A 372 7.62 -14.02 -4.71
N PHE A 373 6.61 -13.14 -4.72
CA PHE A 373 6.21 -12.40 -3.52
C PHE A 373 5.69 -13.32 -2.40
N ILE A 374 4.90 -14.34 -2.75
CA ILE A 374 4.41 -15.34 -1.79
C ILE A 374 5.59 -16.10 -1.17
N ALA A 375 6.57 -16.51 -1.99
CA ALA A 375 7.77 -17.20 -1.53
C ALA A 375 8.58 -16.30 -0.60
N LEU A 376 8.87 -15.07 -1.02
CA LEU A 376 9.59 -14.06 -0.23
C LEU A 376 8.91 -13.83 1.13
N CYS A 377 7.62 -13.51 1.13
CA CYS A 377 6.83 -13.32 2.36
C CYS A 377 6.89 -14.55 3.27
N SER A 378 6.83 -15.76 2.69
CA SER A 378 6.88 -17.01 3.46
C SER A 378 8.23 -17.23 4.14
N TYR A 379 9.33 -17.00 3.43
CA TYR A 379 10.68 -17.13 4.01
C TYR A 379 10.96 -16.05 5.06
N MET A 380 10.56 -14.81 4.81
CA MET A 380 10.69 -13.71 5.77
C MET A 380 9.94 -14.01 7.08
N MET A 381 8.68 -14.42 6.98
CA MET A 381 7.85 -14.75 8.15
C MET A 381 8.38 -15.95 8.92
N ARG A 382 8.78 -17.03 8.22
CA ARG A 382 9.29 -18.25 8.87
C ARG A 382 10.65 -17.99 9.54
N GLY A 383 11.56 -17.30 8.86
CA GLY A 383 12.86 -16.95 9.39
C GLY A 383 12.76 -16.01 10.59
N GLY A 384 11.95 -14.95 10.47
CA GLY A 384 11.68 -14.02 11.57
C GLY A 384 11.07 -14.73 12.78
N SER A 385 10.03 -15.54 12.57
CA SER A 385 9.39 -16.30 13.66
C SER A 385 10.36 -17.22 14.42
N LEU A 386 11.30 -17.87 13.73
CA LEU A 386 12.31 -18.72 14.39
C LEU A 386 13.29 -17.88 15.22
N GLY A 387 13.82 -16.81 14.64
CA GLY A 387 14.74 -15.91 15.33
C GLY A 387 14.09 -15.23 16.55
N TYR A 388 12.86 -14.72 16.39
CA TYR A 388 12.12 -14.06 17.47
C TYR A 388 11.84 -15.03 18.61
N LYS A 389 11.38 -16.25 18.30
CA LYS A 389 11.16 -17.28 19.31
C LYS A 389 12.44 -17.68 20.04
N ARG A 390 13.56 -17.80 19.32
CA ARG A 390 14.86 -18.14 19.92
C ARG A 390 15.36 -17.06 20.88
N LYS A 391 15.28 -15.79 20.46
CA LYS A 391 15.78 -14.63 21.23
C LYS A 391 14.87 -14.23 22.39
N THR A 392 13.55 -14.36 22.22
CA THR A 392 12.56 -13.85 23.21
C THR A 392 11.76 -14.93 23.91
N GLY A 393 11.74 -16.16 23.39
CA GLY A 393 10.86 -17.24 23.87
C GLY A 393 9.41 -17.12 23.43
N LEU A 394 9.01 -16.01 22.80
CA LEU A 394 7.63 -15.75 22.38
C LEU A 394 7.27 -16.55 21.13
N SER A 395 6.02 -17.01 21.04
CA SER A 395 5.51 -17.57 19.79
C SER A 395 5.40 -16.48 18.72
N ASN A 396 5.23 -16.89 17.46
CA ASN A 396 4.99 -15.94 16.36
C ASN A 396 3.81 -15.00 16.64
N PHE A 397 2.73 -15.55 17.20
CA PHE A 397 1.54 -14.77 17.46
C PHE A 397 1.69 -13.89 18.71
N ASP A 398 2.35 -14.38 19.76
CA ASP A 398 2.68 -13.55 20.93
C ASP A 398 3.56 -12.35 20.53
N THR A 399 4.55 -12.59 19.65
CA THR A 399 5.42 -11.55 19.08
C THR A 399 4.61 -10.48 18.35
N TRP A 400 3.68 -10.90 17.49
CA TRP A 400 2.87 -9.95 16.73
C TRP A 400 1.94 -9.12 17.61
N VAL A 401 1.26 -9.74 18.58
CA VAL A 401 0.39 -9.02 19.51
C VAL A 401 1.19 -8.04 20.36
N LEU A 402 2.37 -8.42 20.86
CA LEU A 402 3.22 -7.53 21.64
C LEU A 402 3.71 -6.34 20.83
N VAL A 403 4.21 -6.56 19.61
CA VAL A 403 4.67 -5.47 18.73
C VAL A 403 3.54 -4.51 18.40
N GLU A 404 2.33 -5.02 18.15
CA GLU A 404 1.16 -4.17 17.86
C GLU A 404 0.75 -3.33 19.07
N VAL A 405 0.74 -3.91 20.27
CA VAL A 405 0.47 -3.16 21.52
C VAL A 405 1.54 -2.08 21.77
N CYS A 406 2.80 -2.33 21.39
CA CYS A 406 3.88 -1.35 21.55
C CYS A 406 3.91 -0.26 20.48
N ARG A 407 3.13 -0.39 19.41
CA ARG A 407 3.21 0.51 18.26
C ARG A 407 2.69 1.91 18.57
N ASP A 408 1.53 1.97 19.22
CA ASP A 408 0.88 3.21 19.63
C ASP A 408 0.08 2.97 20.93
N PRO A 409 0.76 2.88 22.09
CA PRO A 409 0.11 2.60 23.35
C PRO A 409 -0.51 3.85 24.00
N PRO A 410 -1.69 3.75 24.65
CA PRO A 410 -2.45 2.52 24.86
C PRO A 410 -3.40 2.20 23.70
N ILE A 411 -3.41 0.94 23.25
CA ILE A 411 -4.31 0.47 22.18
C ILE A 411 -5.63 -0.06 22.77
N SER A 412 -6.77 0.32 22.19
CA SER A 412 -8.06 -0.24 22.60
C SER A 412 -8.29 -1.64 22.04
N TRP A 413 -9.13 -2.45 22.70
CA TRP A 413 -9.48 -3.79 22.20
C TRP A 413 -10.00 -3.81 20.75
N PRO A 414 -10.94 -2.93 20.32
CA PRO A 414 -11.40 -2.91 18.93
C PRO A 414 -10.28 -2.59 17.94
N GLN A 415 -9.40 -1.65 18.26
CA GLN A 415 -8.26 -1.29 17.42
C GLN A 415 -7.26 -2.46 17.32
N LEU A 416 -6.95 -3.12 18.43
CA LEU A 416 -6.04 -4.27 18.43
C LEU A 416 -6.61 -5.44 17.61
N VAL A 417 -7.89 -5.76 17.77
CA VAL A 417 -8.54 -6.81 16.97
C VAL A 417 -8.52 -6.48 15.48
N LEU A 418 -8.79 -5.21 15.14
CA LEU A 418 -8.75 -4.73 13.76
C LEU A 418 -7.34 -4.85 13.18
N ALA A 419 -6.32 -4.42 13.93
CA ALA A 419 -4.92 -4.47 13.49
C ALA A 419 -4.39 -5.90 13.33
N LEU A 420 -4.83 -6.83 14.18
CA LEU A 420 -4.40 -8.22 14.11
C LEU A 420 -5.08 -9.00 12.98
N TYR A 421 -6.20 -8.54 12.40
CA TYR A 421 -6.95 -9.26 11.36
C TYR A 421 -7.16 -10.76 11.68
N ARG A 422 -7.41 -11.09 12.96
CA ARG A 422 -7.57 -12.46 13.46
C ARG A 422 -8.83 -12.62 14.30
N ASP A 423 -9.18 -13.87 14.54
CA ASP A 423 -10.32 -14.23 15.38
C ASP A 423 -10.19 -13.66 16.80
N GLN A 424 -11.30 -13.08 17.30
CA GLN A 424 -11.36 -12.42 18.61
C GLN A 424 -10.98 -13.36 19.77
N SER A 425 -11.25 -14.67 19.64
CA SER A 425 -10.93 -15.64 20.68
C SER A 425 -9.42 -15.87 20.79
N GLN A 426 -8.70 -15.92 19.67
CA GLN A 426 -7.24 -16.10 19.67
C GLN A 426 -6.52 -14.85 20.18
N ALA A 427 -6.87 -13.67 19.65
CA ALA A 427 -6.31 -12.40 20.12
C ALA A 427 -6.54 -12.24 21.64
N GLY A 428 -7.71 -12.65 22.13
CA GLY A 428 -8.06 -12.54 23.54
C GLY A 428 -7.28 -13.49 24.45
N ARG A 429 -6.95 -14.70 23.97
CA ARG A 429 -6.11 -15.64 24.72
C ARG A 429 -4.67 -15.15 24.80
N THR A 430 -4.15 -14.63 23.69
CA THR A 430 -2.77 -14.14 23.63
C THR A 430 -2.57 -12.88 24.46
N ILE A 431 -3.50 -11.91 24.41
CA ILE A 431 -3.36 -10.70 25.23
C ILE A 431 -3.38 -11.03 26.72
N ASN A 432 -4.28 -11.93 27.17
CA ASN A 432 -4.33 -12.36 28.56
C ASN A 432 -3.04 -13.06 28.98
N ARG A 433 -2.52 -13.94 28.12
CA ARG A 433 -1.23 -14.60 28.37
C ARG A 433 -0.09 -13.59 28.48
N LEU A 434 -0.03 -12.59 27.59
CA LEU A 434 1.00 -11.54 27.62
C LEU A 434 0.92 -10.68 28.91
N ILE A 435 -0.30 -10.49 29.45
CA ILE A 435 -0.51 -9.86 30.76
C ILE A 435 -0.01 -10.78 31.89
N GLU A 436 -0.35 -12.07 31.85
CA GLU A 436 0.08 -13.06 32.86
C GLU A 436 1.60 -13.18 32.95
N ILE A 437 2.32 -13.11 31.82
CA ILE A 437 3.79 -13.13 31.80
C ILE A 437 4.43 -11.75 31.97
N GLY A 438 3.62 -10.71 32.26
CA GLY A 438 4.09 -9.38 32.64
C GLY A 438 4.67 -8.53 31.50
N LEU A 439 4.33 -8.80 30.24
CA LEU A 439 4.78 -8.00 29.09
C LEU A 439 3.77 -6.94 28.66
N VAL A 440 2.50 -7.13 28.98
CA VAL A 440 1.42 -6.19 28.67
C VAL A 440 0.69 -5.86 29.95
N GLU A 441 0.30 -4.60 30.11
CA GLU A 441 -0.60 -4.16 31.15
C GLU A 441 -1.94 -3.74 30.56
N ARG A 442 -2.97 -3.84 31.38
CA ARG A 442 -4.34 -3.46 31.03
C ARG A 442 -4.78 -2.29 31.90
N SER A 443 -5.30 -1.25 31.27
CA SER A 443 -5.99 -0.13 31.92
C SER A 443 -7.47 -0.10 31.54
N GLY A 444 -8.29 0.57 32.37
CA GLY A 444 -9.74 0.72 32.18
C GLY A 444 -10.61 -0.33 32.88
N LYS A 445 -11.94 -0.20 32.75
CA LYS A 445 -12.92 -1.04 33.47
C LYS A 445 -12.79 -2.53 33.12
N PRO A 446 -13.11 -3.46 34.04
CA PRO A 446 -13.12 -4.90 33.77
C PRO A 446 -14.10 -5.26 32.65
N GLY A 447 -13.68 -6.12 31.70
CA GLY A 447 -14.51 -6.59 30.57
C GLY A 447 -13.79 -6.60 29.21
N ARG A 448 -13.99 -7.66 28.43
CA ARG A 448 -13.23 -7.98 27.19
C ARG A 448 -13.30 -6.92 26.09
N ARG A 449 -14.30 -6.01 26.10
CA ARG A 449 -14.60 -5.06 25.02
C ARG A 449 -14.21 -3.60 25.30
N HIS A 450 -13.73 -3.29 26.51
CA HIS A 450 -13.46 -1.91 26.96
C HIS A 450 -12.06 -1.74 27.60
N GLY A 451 -11.18 -2.73 27.41
CA GLY A 451 -9.81 -2.67 27.91
C GLY A 451 -8.91 -1.88 26.97
N PHE A 452 -8.03 -1.08 27.56
CA PHE A 452 -6.89 -0.47 26.90
C PHE A 452 -5.64 -1.26 27.30
N PHE A 453 -4.73 -1.47 26.35
CA PHE A 453 -3.53 -2.28 26.56
C PHE A 453 -2.29 -1.47 26.24
N GLY A 454 -1.30 -1.53 27.13
CA GLY A 454 0.01 -0.92 26.95
C GLY A 454 1.12 -1.91 27.29
N PRO A 455 2.36 -1.69 26.83
CA PRO A 455 3.48 -2.53 27.23
C PRO A 455 3.93 -2.19 28.65
N THR A 456 4.36 -3.20 29.40
CA THR A 456 5.20 -2.97 30.58
C THR A 456 6.61 -2.55 30.15
N PRO A 457 7.49 -2.06 31.05
CA PRO A 457 8.88 -1.77 30.70
C PRO A 457 9.61 -2.98 30.08
N GLU A 458 9.33 -4.18 30.57
CA GLU A 458 9.89 -5.42 30.02
C GLU A 458 9.28 -5.77 28.66
N GLY A 459 7.96 -5.57 28.48
CA GLY A 459 7.30 -5.70 27.18
C GLY A 459 7.89 -4.79 26.11
N ALA A 460 8.13 -3.52 26.46
CA ALA A 460 8.77 -2.55 25.58
C ALA A 460 10.21 -2.96 25.23
N ARG A 461 10.98 -3.47 26.19
CA ARG A 461 12.34 -3.99 25.96
C ARG A 461 12.34 -5.17 24.97
N ILE A 462 11.45 -6.15 25.17
CA ILE A 462 11.33 -7.30 24.27
C ILE A 462 10.87 -6.86 22.87
N ALA A 463 9.91 -5.94 22.79
CA ALA A 463 9.47 -5.38 21.51
C ALA A 463 10.59 -4.63 20.78
N ALA A 464 11.45 -3.90 21.50
CA ALA A 464 12.63 -3.25 20.94
C ALA A 464 13.63 -4.27 20.35
N ILE A 465 13.86 -5.41 21.04
CA ILE A 465 14.70 -6.50 20.51
C ILE A 465 14.09 -7.06 19.21
N ILE A 466 12.78 -7.33 19.19
CA ILE A 466 12.07 -7.81 17.99
C ILE A 466 12.19 -6.83 16.84
N ASN A 467 11.94 -5.54 17.11
CA ASN A 467 12.01 -4.48 16.12
C ASN A 467 13.43 -4.28 15.59
N GLY A 468 14.46 -4.37 16.44
CA GLY A 468 15.85 -4.30 16.04
C GLY A 468 16.27 -5.47 15.15
N MET A 469 15.84 -6.70 15.48
CA MET A 469 16.06 -7.86 14.60
C MET A 469 15.32 -7.71 13.26
N ALA A 470 14.06 -7.28 13.29
CA ALA A 470 13.28 -7.05 12.08
C ALA A 470 13.97 -6.01 11.18
N ALA A 471 14.44 -4.91 11.76
CA ALA A 471 15.17 -3.85 11.06
C ALA A 471 16.46 -4.36 10.40
N ARG A 472 17.35 -5.02 11.16
CA ARG A 472 18.61 -5.58 10.63
C ARG A 472 18.38 -6.59 9.50
N ARG A 473 17.39 -7.48 9.68
CA ARG A 473 17.03 -8.46 8.65
C ARG A 473 16.54 -7.76 7.38
N SER A 474 15.73 -6.72 7.53
CA SER A 474 15.20 -5.98 6.38
C SER A 474 16.30 -5.16 5.68
N GLU A 475 17.18 -4.51 6.43
CA GLU A 475 18.37 -3.83 5.88
C GLU A 475 19.22 -4.77 5.03
N PHE A 476 19.56 -5.95 5.54
CA PHE A 476 20.31 -6.95 4.79
C PHE A 476 19.62 -7.38 3.49
N LEU A 477 18.29 -7.51 3.49
CA LEU A 477 17.57 -7.89 2.27
C LEU A 477 17.82 -6.90 1.14
N PHE A 478 17.85 -5.60 1.42
CA PHE A 478 17.97 -4.54 0.40
C PHE A 478 19.40 -4.02 0.19
N GLN A 479 20.35 -4.39 1.06
CA GLN A 479 21.72 -3.90 1.03
C GLN A 479 22.41 -4.08 -0.34
N GLY A 480 23.04 -3.03 -0.85
CA GLY A 480 23.86 -3.09 -2.08
C GLY A 480 23.07 -3.16 -3.39
N ILE A 481 21.74 -3.03 -3.37
CA ILE A 481 20.94 -2.89 -4.59
C ILE A 481 21.11 -1.44 -5.12
N PRO A 482 21.44 -1.24 -6.41
CA PRO A 482 21.56 0.09 -6.99
C PRO A 482 20.27 0.92 -6.84
N SER A 483 20.39 2.20 -6.44
CA SER A 483 19.23 3.06 -6.20
C SER A 483 18.25 3.17 -7.37
N PRO A 484 18.69 3.31 -8.65
CA PRO A 484 17.75 3.34 -9.78
C PRO A 484 16.91 2.07 -9.91
N GLN A 485 17.56 0.90 -9.72
CA GLN A 485 16.88 -0.40 -9.77
C GLN A 485 15.90 -0.57 -8.61
N LEU A 486 16.32 -0.17 -7.39
CA LEU A 486 15.46 -0.21 -6.22
C LEU A 486 14.24 0.71 -6.36
N ASN A 487 14.43 1.91 -6.92
CA ASN A 487 13.35 2.85 -7.20
C ASN A 487 12.32 2.26 -8.18
N ASN A 488 12.78 1.60 -9.25
CA ASN A 488 11.91 0.92 -10.20
C ASN A 488 11.14 -0.24 -9.56
N PHE A 489 11.81 -1.08 -8.77
CA PHE A 489 11.17 -2.14 -7.99
C PHE A 489 10.08 -1.58 -7.07
N MET A 490 10.38 -0.51 -6.33
CA MET A 490 9.44 0.11 -5.39
C MET A 490 8.23 0.71 -6.12
N ALA A 491 8.44 1.43 -7.23
CA ALA A 491 7.36 2.00 -8.04
C ALA A 491 6.45 0.92 -8.67
N ALA A 492 7.04 -0.19 -9.11
CA ALA A 492 6.29 -1.36 -9.58
C ALA A 492 5.47 -1.99 -8.45
N PHE A 493 6.08 -2.19 -7.28
CA PHE A 493 5.40 -2.75 -6.10
C PHE A 493 4.26 -1.87 -5.59
N ASP A 494 4.41 -0.53 -5.63
CA ASP A 494 3.35 0.42 -5.32
C ASP A 494 2.15 0.25 -6.25
N SER A 495 2.43 0.16 -7.56
CA SER A 495 1.40 -0.01 -8.59
C SER A 495 0.69 -1.36 -8.44
N LEU A 496 1.43 -2.44 -8.18
CA LEU A 496 0.87 -3.76 -7.84
C LEU A 496 -0.06 -3.70 -6.62
N SER A 497 0.38 -3.00 -5.57
CA SER A 497 -0.39 -2.84 -4.32
C SER A 497 -1.72 -2.11 -4.58
N ARG A 498 -1.67 -0.97 -5.27
CA ARG A 498 -2.86 -0.20 -5.66
C ARG A 498 -3.79 -1.05 -6.55
N ASN A 499 -3.24 -1.74 -7.55
CA ASN A 499 -4.05 -2.56 -8.46
C ASN A 499 -4.73 -3.73 -7.73
N ALA A 500 -4.08 -4.33 -6.72
CA ALA A 500 -4.68 -5.36 -5.88
C ALA A 500 -5.84 -4.82 -5.01
N GLU A 501 -5.71 -3.61 -4.48
CA GLU A 501 -6.78 -2.91 -3.76
C GLU A 501 -7.99 -2.63 -4.66
N VAL A 502 -7.74 -2.08 -5.86
CA VAL A 502 -8.78 -1.81 -6.86
C VAL A 502 -9.49 -3.10 -7.28
N GLN A 503 -8.74 -4.18 -7.54
CA GLN A 503 -9.34 -5.48 -7.84
C GLN A 503 -10.22 -5.96 -6.69
N LEU A 504 -9.77 -5.88 -5.44
CA LEU A 504 -10.58 -6.30 -4.29
C LEU A 504 -11.86 -5.48 -4.14
N ALA A 505 -11.77 -4.16 -4.27
CA ALA A 505 -12.93 -3.28 -4.20
C ALA A 505 -13.94 -3.62 -5.30
N ARG A 506 -13.48 -3.81 -6.54
CA ARG A 506 -14.32 -4.23 -7.67
C ARG A 506 -15.02 -5.57 -7.40
N GLU A 507 -14.29 -6.59 -6.95
CA GLU A 507 -14.89 -7.91 -6.71
C GLU A 507 -15.92 -7.88 -5.57
N LYS A 508 -15.67 -7.09 -4.52
CA LYS A 508 -16.64 -6.90 -3.42
C LYS A 508 -17.91 -6.20 -3.92
N ALA A 509 -17.78 -5.12 -4.68
CA ALA A 509 -18.92 -4.40 -5.24
C ALA A 509 -19.79 -5.31 -6.12
N VAL A 510 -19.18 -6.11 -6.99
CA VAL A 510 -19.92 -7.08 -7.81
C VAL A 510 -20.62 -8.13 -6.94
N GLN A 511 -19.93 -8.66 -5.91
CA GLN A 511 -20.53 -9.63 -5.00
C GLN A 511 -21.73 -9.05 -4.21
N GLU A 512 -21.70 -7.78 -3.86
CA GLU A 512 -22.83 -7.08 -3.22
C GLU A 512 -24.01 -6.90 -4.18
N MET A 513 -23.73 -6.56 -5.45
CA MET A 513 -24.76 -6.49 -6.49
C MET A 513 -25.41 -7.85 -6.77
N ASP A 514 -24.64 -8.95 -6.77
CA ASP A 514 -25.17 -10.30 -6.99
C ASP A 514 -26.02 -10.81 -5.80
N ARG A 515 -25.99 -10.13 -4.65
CA ARG A 515 -26.77 -10.46 -3.44
C ARG A 515 -28.03 -9.61 -3.27
N ALA A 516 -28.11 -8.48 -3.95
CA ALA A 516 -29.27 -7.57 -3.97
C ALA A 516 -30.29 -8.05 -5.01
#